data_AF-A0A516X1J1-F1
#
_entry.id   AF-A0A516X1J1-F1
#
_cell.length_a   1.000
_cell.length_b   1.000
_cell.length_c   1.000
_cell.angle_alpha   90.00
_cell.angle_beta   90.00
_cell.angle_gamma   90.00
#
_symmetry.space_group_name_H-M   'P 1'
#
loop_
_entity.id
_entity.type
_entity.pdbx_description
1 polymer ?
#
loop_
_entity_poly.entity_id
_entity_poly.type
_entity_poly.pdbx_seq_one_letter_code
_entity_poly.pdbx_strand_id
1 'polypeptide(L)'
;MTDTTRDASESPAGLDHKAILIILSGLMLGMFLAALDQTIVSTAIRTIADDLDGYALQAWVTTAYLITATLATPLYGKISDIVGRKPLFMSAIIIFIVGSALCSSATSMYMLAAFRALQGVGAGGLMSLALAILGDILAPRERAKYQAYFLAVFGTSSVLGPVLGGLFADHSSILGITGWRWVFLVNVPVGVIALLVVFRNLKLPRVRRDTRVDWWGAAVLALGLVPLLIVAEQGRTWGWGSVAALVCYAVGAVGVVAFVFVEVAMGDAALIPMRFFRNSNFALGVVISFVVGMAMFGGIMLLPQYLQVAKGSTPMVAGLQMLPLVLGMMTGSVISGQLISRTGHYRIYPIIGSTMLMAGMFLLHFVHADTSFPVVMGFMAIVGFGLGNMMQPLTLAIQNALPARDMGVSTAAATFFRQIGGTLGVAIFLSILFAQMTPNITARLEASAHDPQYIAAVQQAVTGGDQLDKTFAQGLLNHDSAVAGKVLEDSSLIQQLDPTLAAPLTEGFSDAMGQVFLATTGFAALAWVLVLFWKEVPLRAAGGIAAARDEQ
;
A
#
# COMPACT_ATOMS: atom_id res chain seq x y z
N MET A 1 48.52 -7.14 -32.56
CA MET A 1 48.31 -8.33 -31.69
C MET A 1 48.32 -7.81 -30.27
N THR A 2 47.25 -7.76 -29.49
CA THR A 2 45.93 -8.42 -29.53
C THR A 2 44.95 -7.48 -28.83
N ASP A 3 43.94 -7.06 -29.58
CA ASP A 3 42.79 -6.31 -29.11
C ASP A 3 41.93 -7.29 -28.28
N THR A 4 41.81 -7.06 -26.97
CA THR A 4 40.94 -7.87 -26.11
C THR A 4 39.54 -7.29 -26.18
N THR A 5 38.74 -7.87 -27.05
CA THR A 5 37.28 -7.75 -27.06
C THR A 5 36.74 -8.15 -25.68
N ARG A 6 36.54 -7.16 -24.79
CA ARG A 6 35.74 -7.36 -23.58
C ARG A 6 34.31 -7.63 -24.02
N ASP A 7 33.88 -8.86 -23.80
CA ASP A 7 32.54 -9.34 -24.05
C ASP A 7 31.52 -8.44 -23.34
N ALA A 8 30.58 -7.90 -24.09
CA ALA A 8 29.54 -6.99 -23.60
C ALA A 8 28.44 -7.71 -22.78
N SER A 9 28.70 -8.92 -22.29
CA SER A 9 27.75 -9.82 -21.62
C SER A 9 27.95 -9.91 -20.10
N GLU A 10 29.00 -9.30 -19.54
CA GLU A 10 29.21 -9.33 -18.08
C GLU A 10 28.26 -8.35 -17.37
N SER A 11 27.37 -8.90 -16.53
CA SER A 11 26.62 -8.14 -15.53
C SER A 11 27.59 -7.26 -14.71
N PRO A 12 27.22 -6.05 -14.27
CA PRO A 12 28.08 -5.17 -13.47
C PRO A 12 28.68 -5.82 -12.22
N ALA A 13 28.10 -6.93 -11.75
CA ALA A 13 28.55 -7.72 -10.61
C ALA A 13 29.37 -8.99 -10.99
N GLY A 14 29.62 -9.26 -12.28
CA GLY A 14 30.31 -10.48 -12.75
C GLY A 14 29.54 -11.78 -12.50
N LEU A 15 28.20 -11.70 -12.39
CA LEU A 15 27.33 -12.84 -12.07
C LEU A 15 26.74 -13.47 -13.34
N ASP A 16 26.76 -14.80 -13.41
CA ASP A 16 26.05 -15.58 -14.44
C ASP A 16 24.53 -15.39 -14.32
N HIS A 17 23.81 -15.45 -15.45
CA HIS A 17 22.37 -15.25 -15.54
C HIS A 17 21.58 -16.19 -14.61
N LYS A 18 22.04 -17.45 -14.48
CA LYS A 18 21.44 -18.43 -13.57
C LYS A 18 21.59 -18.01 -12.10
N ALA A 19 22.73 -17.43 -11.73
CA ALA A 19 22.95 -16.92 -10.38
C ALA A 19 22.06 -15.70 -10.09
N ILE A 20 21.89 -14.81 -11.08
CA ILE A 20 20.97 -13.66 -11.00
C ILE A 20 19.54 -14.13 -10.74
N LEU A 21 19.02 -15.10 -11.51
CA LEU A 21 17.66 -15.60 -11.32
C LEU A 21 17.44 -16.25 -9.94
N ILE A 22 18.42 -16.98 -9.41
CA ILE A 22 18.31 -17.58 -8.08
C ILE A 22 18.34 -16.51 -6.97
N ILE A 23 19.15 -15.47 -7.14
CA ILE A 23 19.14 -14.35 -6.20
C ILE A 23 17.79 -13.63 -6.25
N LEU A 24 17.30 -13.36 -7.45
CA LEU A 24 16.01 -12.70 -7.66
C LEU A 24 14.85 -13.49 -7.06
N SER A 25 14.84 -14.82 -7.17
CA SER A 25 13.79 -15.62 -6.56
C SER A 25 13.77 -15.48 -5.03
N GLY A 26 14.94 -15.41 -4.38
CA GLY A 26 15.03 -15.13 -2.94
C GLY A 26 14.52 -13.73 -2.55
N LEU A 27 14.87 -12.71 -3.34
CA LEU A 27 14.37 -11.33 -3.13
C LEU A 27 12.86 -11.23 -3.35
N MET A 28 12.37 -11.88 -4.41
CA MET A 28 10.95 -11.95 -4.76
C MET A 28 10.14 -12.71 -3.71
N LEU A 29 10.67 -13.81 -3.15
CA LEU A 29 10.02 -14.50 -2.02
C LEU A 29 9.91 -13.59 -0.79
N GLY A 30 10.97 -12.85 -0.47
CA GLY A 30 10.95 -11.84 0.60
C GLY A 30 9.88 -10.77 0.39
N MET A 31 9.77 -10.23 -0.82
CA MET A 31 8.71 -9.26 -1.15
C MET A 31 7.32 -9.89 -1.18
N PHE A 32 7.20 -11.12 -1.66
CA PHE A 32 5.96 -11.89 -1.67
C PHE A 32 5.41 -12.05 -0.25
N LEU A 33 6.27 -12.41 0.72
CA LEU A 33 5.92 -12.49 2.13
C LEU A 33 5.32 -11.18 2.66
N ALA A 34 6.01 -10.05 2.44
CA ALA A 34 5.56 -8.75 2.92
C ALA A 34 4.24 -8.29 2.27
N ALA A 35 4.05 -8.57 0.99
CA ALA A 35 2.85 -8.19 0.24
C ALA A 35 1.65 -9.11 0.54
N LEU A 36 1.89 -10.43 0.64
CA LEU A 36 0.86 -11.41 1.00
C LEU A 36 0.34 -11.16 2.42
N ASP A 37 1.22 -10.84 3.35
CA ASP A 37 0.85 -10.62 4.76
C ASP A 37 -0.07 -9.41 4.96
N GLN A 38 0.07 -8.36 4.13
CA GLN A 38 -0.88 -7.23 4.15
C GLN A 38 -2.29 -7.67 3.76
N THR A 39 -2.41 -8.50 2.73
CA THR A 39 -3.69 -8.84 2.13
C THR A 39 -4.37 -10.00 2.85
N ILE A 40 -3.61 -11.01 3.30
CA ILE A 40 -4.13 -12.17 4.04
C ILE A 40 -4.72 -11.81 5.41
N VAL A 41 -4.08 -10.87 6.13
CA VAL A 41 -4.57 -10.42 7.44
C VAL A 41 -5.84 -9.59 7.28
N SER A 42 -5.92 -8.77 6.22
CA SER A 42 -7.09 -7.91 5.98
C SER A 42 -8.38 -8.70 5.84
N THR A 43 -8.34 -9.93 5.31
CA THR A 43 -9.54 -10.76 5.12
C THR A 43 -9.86 -11.64 6.33
N ALA A 44 -8.90 -11.92 7.20
CA ALA A 44 -9.11 -12.71 8.41
C ALA A 44 -9.34 -11.85 9.67
N ILE A 45 -9.20 -10.52 9.57
CA ILE A 45 -9.14 -9.62 10.74
C ILE A 45 -10.37 -9.72 11.65
N ARG A 46 -11.54 -9.97 11.07
CA ARG A 46 -12.78 -10.12 11.83
C ARG A 46 -12.77 -11.37 12.69
N THR A 47 -12.49 -12.53 12.09
CA THR A 47 -12.37 -13.81 12.81
C THR A 47 -11.33 -13.72 13.93
N ILE A 48 -10.23 -13.02 13.68
CA ILE A 48 -9.19 -12.76 14.70
C ILE A 48 -9.75 -11.91 15.84
N ALA A 49 -10.48 -10.85 15.53
CA ALA A 49 -11.04 -9.96 16.53
C ALA A 49 -12.15 -10.60 17.35
N ASP A 50 -12.92 -11.50 16.75
CA ASP A 50 -13.96 -12.30 17.40
C ASP A 50 -13.32 -13.33 18.36
N ASP A 51 -12.22 -13.98 17.98
CA ASP A 51 -11.48 -14.92 18.87
C ASP A 51 -10.71 -14.22 20.00
N LEU A 52 -10.33 -12.95 19.82
CA LEU A 52 -9.53 -12.17 20.76
C LEU A 52 -10.34 -11.12 21.55
N ASP A 53 -11.67 -11.16 21.47
CA ASP A 53 -12.61 -10.25 22.16
C ASP A 53 -12.26 -8.76 22.00
N GLY A 54 -11.82 -8.35 20.80
CA GLY A 54 -11.17 -7.06 20.58
C GLY A 54 -11.61 -6.32 19.31
N TYR A 55 -12.92 -6.32 19.02
CA TYR A 55 -13.48 -5.73 17.80
C TYR A 55 -13.07 -4.26 17.57
N ALA A 56 -13.06 -3.45 18.63
CA ALA A 56 -12.67 -2.03 18.56
C ALA A 56 -11.18 -1.80 18.20
N LEU A 57 -10.36 -2.85 18.21
CA LEU A 57 -8.91 -2.80 18.01
C LEU A 57 -8.45 -3.36 16.65
N GLN A 58 -9.37 -3.79 15.78
CA GLN A 58 -9.06 -4.34 14.45
C GLN A 58 -8.15 -3.44 13.61
N ALA A 59 -8.50 -2.16 13.58
CA ALA A 59 -7.74 -1.10 12.95
C ALA A 59 -6.26 -1.10 13.36
N TRP A 60 -5.97 -1.26 14.65
CA TRP A 60 -4.62 -1.17 15.19
C TRP A 60 -3.69 -2.26 14.70
N VAL A 61 -4.21 -3.45 14.40
CA VAL A 61 -3.43 -4.58 13.87
C VAL A 61 -2.83 -4.25 12.49
N THR A 62 -3.58 -3.54 11.65
CA THR A 62 -3.12 -3.12 10.32
C THR A 62 -2.30 -1.84 10.41
N THR A 63 -2.78 -0.85 11.18
CA THR A 63 -2.13 0.45 11.31
C THR A 63 -0.76 0.33 11.96
N ALA A 64 -0.59 -0.47 13.02
CA ALA A 64 0.72 -0.68 13.66
C ALA A 64 1.76 -1.28 12.69
N TYR A 65 1.34 -2.24 11.86
CA TYR A 65 2.21 -2.85 10.84
C TYR A 65 2.62 -1.84 9.76
N LEU A 66 1.66 -1.08 9.21
CA LEU A 66 1.94 -0.10 8.16
C LEU A 66 2.86 1.01 8.68
N ILE A 67 2.63 1.49 9.90
CA ILE A 67 3.46 2.52 10.55
C ILE A 67 4.90 2.08 10.65
N THR A 68 5.15 0.91 11.25
CA THR A 68 6.51 0.45 11.46
C THR A 68 7.20 0.08 10.15
N ALA A 69 6.46 -0.45 9.16
CA ALA A 69 6.98 -0.70 7.82
C ALA A 69 7.39 0.60 7.12
N THR A 70 6.56 1.65 7.23
CA THR A 70 6.85 2.96 6.63
C THR A 70 8.03 3.65 7.30
N LEU A 71 8.10 3.62 8.63
CA LEU A 71 9.23 4.18 9.38
C LEU A 71 10.52 3.40 9.12
N ALA A 72 10.46 2.08 9.05
CA ALA A 72 11.65 1.24 8.86
C ALA A 72 12.25 1.39 7.46
N THR A 73 11.44 1.64 6.43
CA THR A 73 11.87 1.76 5.03
C THR A 73 13.07 2.71 4.83
N PRO A 74 13.05 3.99 5.26
CA PRO A 74 14.19 4.89 5.13
C PRO A 74 15.40 4.48 6.00
N LEU A 75 15.17 3.93 7.19
CA LEU A 75 16.26 3.41 8.03
C LEU A 75 17.01 2.28 7.33
N TYR A 76 16.29 1.33 6.74
CA TYR A 76 16.88 0.23 5.99
C TYR A 76 17.73 0.71 4.82
N GLY A 77 17.27 1.72 4.08
CA GLY A 77 18.03 2.33 2.98
C GLY A 77 19.42 2.81 3.43
N LYS A 78 19.48 3.51 4.56
CA LYS A 78 20.73 4.08 5.08
C LYS A 78 21.60 3.06 5.80
N ILE A 79 21.01 2.21 6.63
CA ILE A 79 21.74 1.15 7.36
C ILE A 79 22.36 0.16 6.36
N SER A 80 21.70 -0.10 5.22
CA SER A 80 22.25 -1.04 4.23
C SER A 80 23.45 -0.49 3.47
N ASP A 81 23.65 0.83 3.43
CA ASP A 81 24.88 1.43 2.89
C ASP A 81 26.08 1.26 3.84
N ILE A 82 25.83 1.03 5.15
CA ILE A 82 26.86 0.86 6.18
C ILE A 82 27.17 -0.64 6.42
N VAL A 83 26.12 -1.42 6.72
CA VAL A 83 26.22 -2.84 7.09
C VAL A 83 26.35 -3.74 5.85
N GLY A 84 25.90 -3.24 4.70
CA GLY A 84 25.77 -3.97 3.45
C GLY A 84 24.38 -4.57 3.25
N ARG A 85 23.98 -4.71 1.99
CA ARG A 85 22.61 -5.12 1.62
C ARG A 85 22.23 -6.54 2.07
N LYS A 86 23.13 -7.53 1.91
CA LYS A 86 22.88 -8.94 2.27
C LYS A 86 22.53 -9.15 3.75
N PRO A 87 23.41 -8.80 4.72
CA PRO A 87 23.13 -9.06 6.13
C PRO A 87 21.87 -8.33 6.59
N LEU A 88 21.62 -7.13 6.05
CA LEU A 88 20.44 -6.37 6.42
C LEU A 88 19.15 -6.98 5.85
N PHE A 89 19.17 -7.47 4.60
CA PHE A 89 18.01 -8.18 4.03
C PHE A 89 17.70 -9.48 4.79
N MET A 90 18.75 -10.24 5.16
CA MET A 90 18.57 -11.41 6.02
C MET A 90 17.98 -11.06 7.38
N SER A 91 18.43 -9.96 8.01
CA SER A 91 17.85 -9.50 9.28
C SER A 91 16.37 -9.11 9.13
N ALA A 92 15.98 -8.48 8.03
CA ALA A 92 14.59 -8.14 7.73
C ALA A 92 13.72 -9.39 7.60
N ILE A 93 14.21 -10.43 6.90
CA ILE A 93 13.52 -11.74 6.82
C ILE A 93 13.36 -12.35 8.21
N ILE A 94 14.41 -12.36 9.03
CA ILE A 94 14.38 -12.95 10.38
C ILE A 94 13.37 -12.21 11.27
N ILE A 95 13.42 -10.87 11.31
CA ILE A 95 12.48 -10.06 12.09
C ILE A 95 11.04 -10.33 11.64
N PHE A 96 10.81 -10.42 10.32
CA PHE A 96 9.50 -10.71 9.77
C PHE A 96 8.99 -12.11 10.18
N ILE A 97 9.83 -13.15 10.10
CA ILE A 97 9.47 -14.52 10.50
C ILE A 97 9.17 -14.58 11.99
N VAL A 98 10.03 -13.99 12.83
CA VAL A 98 9.83 -13.96 14.28
C VAL A 98 8.55 -13.20 14.63
N GLY A 99 8.33 -12.03 14.01
CA GLY A 99 7.08 -11.28 14.15
C GLY A 99 5.85 -12.11 13.75
N SER A 100 5.91 -12.82 12.62
CA SER A 100 4.83 -13.71 12.16
C SER A 100 4.55 -14.83 13.16
N ALA A 101 5.59 -15.48 13.67
CA ALA A 101 5.45 -16.53 14.68
C ALA A 101 4.84 -15.99 15.99
N LEU A 102 5.25 -14.79 16.42
CA LEU A 102 4.66 -14.14 17.60
C LEU A 102 3.19 -13.74 17.38
N CYS A 103 2.82 -13.23 16.20
CA CYS A 103 1.42 -12.95 15.87
C CYS A 103 0.54 -14.20 16.02
N SER A 104 1.04 -15.38 15.66
CA SER A 104 0.31 -16.65 15.82
C SER A 104 0.09 -17.07 17.28
N SER A 105 0.93 -16.59 18.22
CA SER A 105 0.80 -16.86 19.65
C SER A 105 0.10 -15.73 20.43
N ALA A 106 -0.44 -14.73 19.73
CA ALA A 106 -1.15 -13.63 20.37
C ALA A 106 -2.42 -14.12 21.10
N THR A 107 -2.63 -13.61 22.31
CA THR A 107 -3.80 -13.89 23.16
C THR A 107 -4.69 -12.67 23.39
N SER A 108 -4.32 -11.51 22.84
CA SER A 108 -5.13 -10.29 22.86
C SER A 108 -4.82 -9.43 21.64
N MET A 109 -5.76 -8.54 21.27
CA MET A 109 -5.55 -7.61 20.14
C MET A 109 -4.40 -6.63 20.37
N TYR A 110 -4.15 -6.20 21.61
CA TYR A 110 -2.98 -5.36 21.91
C TYR A 110 -1.66 -6.10 21.69
N MET A 111 -1.58 -7.36 22.14
CA MET A 111 -0.42 -8.21 21.92
C MET A 111 -0.21 -8.46 20.43
N LEU A 112 -1.29 -8.71 19.68
CA LEU A 112 -1.24 -8.85 18.24
C LEU A 112 -0.75 -7.57 17.56
N ALA A 113 -1.28 -6.40 17.91
CA ALA A 113 -0.84 -5.11 17.38
C ALA A 113 0.66 -4.84 17.66
N ALA A 114 1.15 -5.20 18.86
CA ALA A 114 2.57 -5.07 19.19
C ALA A 114 3.45 -6.00 18.35
N PHE A 115 3.03 -7.25 18.14
CA PHE A 115 3.76 -8.20 17.28
C PHE A 115 3.70 -7.80 15.80
N ARG A 116 2.58 -7.24 15.35
CA ARG A 116 2.44 -6.63 14.02
C ARG A 116 3.36 -5.44 13.84
N ALA A 117 3.53 -4.61 14.85
CA ALA A 117 4.51 -3.54 14.84
C ALA A 117 5.93 -4.10 14.62
N LEU A 118 6.32 -5.15 15.35
CA LEU A 118 7.60 -5.83 15.15
C LEU A 118 7.74 -6.43 13.75
N GLN A 119 6.70 -7.13 13.27
CA GLN A 119 6.66 -7.74 11.94
C GLN A 119 6.78 -6.68 10.82
N GLY A 120 6.13 -5.53 10.99
CA GLY A 120 6.18 -4.40 10.05
C GLY A 120 7.57 -3.81 9.90
N VAL A 121 8.39 -3.81 10.96
CA VAL A 121 9.81 -3.44 10.85
C VAL A 121 10.50 -4.34 9.80
N GLY A 122 10.32 -5.66 9.88
CA GLY A 122 10.86 -6.58 8.88
C GLY A 122 10.32 -6.32 7.47
N ALA A 123 9.00 -6.08 7.35
CA ALA A 123 8.35 -5.85 6.06
C ALA A 123 8.89 -4.62 5.30
N GLY A 124 9.13 -3.50 6.00
CA GLY A 124 9.73 -2.30 5.39
C GLY A 124 11.11 -2.58 4.79
N GLY A 125 11.90 -3.43 5.45
CA GLY A 125 13.20 -3.89 4.93
C GLY A 125 13.06 -4.81 3.72
N LEU A 126 12.11 -5.75 3.74
CA LEU A 126 11.86 -6.68 2.64
C LEU A 126 11.47 -5.97 1.34
N MET A 127 10.61 -4.95 1.43
CA MET A 127 10.18 -4.18 0.25
C MET A 127 11.28 -3.27 -0.29
N SER A 128 11.97 -2.54 0.59
CA SER A 128 12.93 -1.52 0.19
C SER A 128 14.26 -2.09 -0.29
N LEU A 129 14.83 -3.05 0.46
CA LEU A 129 16.14 -3.62 0.15
C LEU A 129 16.11 -4.53 -1.06
N ALA A 130 15.00 -5.21 -1.33
CA ALA A 130 14.89 -6.05 -2.52
C ALA A 130 15.03 -5.23 -3.82
N LEU A 131 14.38 -4.07 -3.88
CA LEU A 131 14.51 -3.13 -5.01
C LEU A 131 15.90 -2.48 -5.06
N ALA A 132 16.51 -2.20 -3.90
CA ALA A 132 17.88 -1.68 -3.86
C ALA A 132 18.91 -2.71 -4.36
N ILE A 133 18.82 -3.97 -3.90
CA ILE A 133 19.67 -5.08 -4.35
C ILE A 133 19.49 -5.33 -5.85
N LEU A 134 18.25 -5.26 -6.34
CA LEU A 134 17.96 -5.32 -7.78
C LEU A 134 18.74 -4.25 -8.56
N GLY A 135 18.77 -3.03 -8.02
CA GLY A 135 19.55 -1.92 -8.57
C GLY A 135 21.05 -2.18 -8.56
N ASP A 136 21.58 -2.79 -7.50
CA ASP A 136 23.00 -3.06 -7.36
C ASP A 136 23.49 -4.21 -8.28
N ILE A 137 22.64 -5.20 -8.58
CA ILE A 137 23.00 -6.38 -9.39
C ILE A 137 22.79 -6.14 -10.89
N LEU A 138 21.79 -5.35 -11.27
CA LEU A 138 21.38 -5.22 -12.67
C LEU A 138 21.71 -3.85 -13.26
N ALA A 139 22.16 -3.88 -14.52
CA ALA A 139 22.31 -2.69 -15.34
C ALA A 139 20.95 -1.98 -15.54
N PRO A 140 20.89 -0.64 -15.60
CA PRO A 140 19.65 0.13 -15.70
C PRO A 140 18.67 -0.35 -16.79
N ARG A 141 19.19 -0.79 -17.95
CA ARG A 141 18.38 -1.30 -19.07
C ARG A 141 17.68 -2.62 -18.78
N GLU A 142 18.29 -3.47 -17.96
CA GLU A 142 17.72 -4.77 -17.60
C GLU A 142 16.74 -4.67 -16.43
N ARG A 143 16.89 -3.67 -15.55
CA ARG A 143 16.05 -3.47 -14.37
C ARG A 143 14.56 -3.48 -14.70
N ALA A 144 14.15 -2.84 -15.80
CA ALA A 144 12.75 -2.79 -16.22
C ALA A 144 12.15 -4.19 -16.48
N LYS A 145 12.92 -5.10 -17.10
CA LYS A 145 12.49 -6.49 -17.35
C LYS A 145 12.27 -7.23 -16.04
N TYR A 146 13.18 -7.11 -15.08
CA TYR A 146 13.09 -7.84 -13.83
C TYR A 146 12.14 -7.21 -12.81
N GLN A 147 11.94 -5.89 -12.86
CA GLN A 147 10.90 -5.20 -12.08
C GLN A 147 9.49 -5.70 -12.44
N ALA A 148 9.26 -6.16 -13.68
CA ALA A 148 8.01 -6.81 -14.06
C ALA A 148 7.73 -8.08 -13.23
N TYR A 149 8.76 -8.84 -12.85
CA TYR A 149 8.60 -10.01 -11.97
C TYR A 149 8.19 -9.61 -10.55
N PHE A 150 8.75 -8.51 -10.03
CA PHE A 150 8.33 -7.98 -8.72
C PHE A 150 6.88 -7.49 -8.75
N LEU A 151 6.44 -6.84 -9.83
CA LEU A 151 5.04 -6.46 -10.00
C LEU A 151 4.12 -7.68 -10.13
N ALA A 152 4.56 -8.74 -10.81
CA ALA A 152 3.83 -10.00 -10.88
C ALA A 152 3.69 -10.62 -9.48
N VAL A 153 4.73 -10.56 -8.64
CA VAL A 153 4.66 -10.99 -7.24
C VAL A 153 3.61 -10.20 -6.46
N PHE A 154 3.54 -8.88 -6.64
CA PHE A 154 2.48 -8.05 -6.04
C PHE A 154 1.09 -8.51 -6.50
N GLY A 155 0.88 -8.67 -7.80
CA GLY A 155 -0.38 -9.13 -8.36
C GLY A 155 -0.81 -10.50 -7.84
N THR A 156 0.12 -11.45 -7.80
CA THR A 156 -0.15 -12.79 -7.28
C THR A 156 -0.45 -12.75 -5.79
N SER A 157 0.27 -11.93 -5.01
CA SER A 157 0.02 -11.77 -3.57
C SER A 157 -1.32 -11.09 -3.25
N SER A 158 -1.79 -10.17 -4.11
CA SER A 158 -3.09 -9.52 -3.91
C SER A 158 -4.27 -10.46 -4.13
N VAL A 159 -4.09 -11.51 -4.95
CA VAL A 159 -5.11 -12.55 -5.15
C VAL A 159 -4.98 -13.67 -4.11
N LEU A 160 -3.75 -14.17 -3.89
CA LEU A 160 -3.53 -15.27 -2.94
C LEU A 160 -3.82 -14.88 -1.49
N GLY A 161 -3.62 -13.61 -1.12
CA GLY A 161 -3.88 -13.13 0.24
C GLY A 161 -5.31 -13.37 0.67
N PRO A 162 -6.31 -12.76 0.02
CA PRO A 162 -7.72 -12.99 0.35
C PRO A 162 -8.14 -14.45 0.33
N VAL A 163 -7.64 -15.23 -0.65
CA VAL A 163 -7.96 -16.66 -0.79
C VAL A 163 -7.46 -17.48 0.40
N LEU A 164 -6.17 -17.34 0.74
CA LEU A 164 -5.59 -18.06 1.87
C LEU A 164 -6.12 -17.54 3.20
N GLY A 165 -6.38 -16.23 3.31
CA GLY A 165 -6.88 -15.61 4.53
C GLY A 165 -8.29 -16.07 4.85
N GLY A 166 -9.19 -16.11 3.85
CA GLY A 166 -10.53 -16.67 4.00
C GLY A 166 -10.48 -18.17 4.34
N LEU A 167 -9.69 -18.95 3.60
CA LEU A 167 -9.51 -20.39 3.87
C LEU A 167 -9.09 -20.64 5.33
N PHE A 168 -8.11 -19.90 5.84
CA PHE A 168 -7.63 -20.06 7.21
C PHE A 168 -8.62 -19.53 8.25
N ALA A 169 -9.36 -18.47 7.93
CA ALA A 169 -10.37 -17.90 8.82
C ALA A 169 -11.62 -18.80 8.97
N ASP A 170 -12.04 -19.49 7.91
CA ASP A 170 -13.25 -20.32 7.90
C ASP A 170 -13.11 -21.64 8.68
N HIS A 171 -11.88 -22.14 8.86
CA HIS A 171 -11.64 -23.40 9.56
C HIS A 171 -11.44 -23.19 11.07
N SER A 172 -12.23 -23.89 11.89
CA SER A 172 -12.11 -23.82 13.36
C SER A 172 -10.76 -24.32 13.89
N SER A 173 -10.22 -25.40 13.31
CA SER A 173 -8.86 -25.86 13.59
C SER A 173 -8.19 -26.44 12.35
N ILE A 174 -6.92 -26.13 12.18
CA ILE A 174 -6.06 -26.67 11.12
C ILE A 174 -4.82 -27.26 11.82
N LEU A 175 -4.61 -28.57 11.67
CA LEU A 175 -3.49 -29.30 12.29
C LEU A 175 -3.39 -29.09 13.81
N GLY A 176 -4.54 -28.98 14.51
CA GLY A 176 -4.60 -28.79 15.97
C GLY A 176 -4.33 -27.35 16.45
N ILE A 177 -4.19 -26.39 15.54
CA ILE A 177 -4.05 -24.95 15.84
C ILE A 177 -5.30 -24.23 15.35
N THR A 178 -5.74 -23.19 16.06
CA THR A 178 -6.85 -22.31 15.61
C THR A 178 -6.60 -21.82 14.18
N GLY A 179 -7.59 -21.93 13.30
CA GLY A 179 -7.41 -21.69 11.86
C GLY A 179 -6.77 -20.33 11.53
N TRP A 180 -7.26 -19.25 12.14
CA TRP A 180 -6.75 -17.89 11.86
C TRP A 180 -5.25 -17.73 12.17
N ARG A 181 -4.68 -18.53 13.09
CA ARG A 181 -3.24 -18.44 13.41
C ARG A 181 -2.36 -18.84 12.22
N TRP A 182 -2.90 -19.61 11.28
CA TRP A 182 -2.23 -19.98 10.02
C TRP A 182 -2.03 -18.81 9.06
N VAL A 183 -2.83 -17.75 9.19
CA VAL A 183 -2.63 -16.47 8.48
C VAL A 183 -1.23 -15.93 8.69
N PHE A 184 -0.67 -16.13 9.89
CA PHE A 184 0.70 -15.73 10.22
C PHE A 184 1.70 -16.88 10.08
N LEU A 185 1.33 -18.12 10.43
CA LEU A 185 2.25 -19.26 10.35
C LEU A 185 2.68 -19.60 8.93
N VAL A 186 1.84 -19.34 7.91
CA VAL A 186 2.20 -19.59 6.50
C VAL A 186 3.45 -18.81 6.06
N ASN A 187 3.70 -17.66 6.67
CA ASN A 187 4.87 -16.83 6.39
C ASN A 187 6.18 -17.45 6.91
N VAL A 188 6.11 -18.27 7.96
CA VAL A 188 7.30 -18.86 8.59
C VAL A 188 8.05 -19.82 7.65
N PRO A 189 7.44 -20.87 7.06
CA PRO A 189 8.16 -21.77 6.17
C PRO A 189 8.63 -21.07 4.89
N VAL A 190 7.81 -20.19 4.32
CA VAL A 190 8.19 -19.42 3.10
C VAL A 190 9.35 -18.47 3.40
N GLY A 191 9.35 -17.83 4.57
CA GLY A 191 10.45 -16.99 5.03
C GLY A 191 11.74 -17.77 5.25
N VAL A 192 11.67 -18.97 5.85
CA VAL A 192 12.85 -19.83 6.03
C VAL A 192 13.45 -20.22 4.69
N ILE A 193 12.63 -20.56 3.69
CA ILE A 193 13.08 -20.83 2.32
C ILE A 193 13.76 -19.59 1.72
N ALA A 194 13.12 -18.41 1.82
CA ALA A 194 13.69 -17.16 1.32
C ALA A 194 15.05 -16.85 1.99
N LEU A 195 15.15 -17.05 3.31
CA LEU A 195 16.37 -16.85 4.08
C LEU A 195 17.48 -17.80 3.61
N LEU A 196 17.16 -19.07 3.38
CA LEU A 196 18.13 -20.07 2.91
C LEU A 196 18.66 -19.74 1.52
N VAL A 197 17.77 -19.34 0.60
CA VAL A 197 18.13 -18.93 -0.77
C VAL A 197 19.05 -17.70 -0.74
N VAL A 198 18.68 -16.67 0.01
CA VAL A 198 19.49 -15.45 0.15
C VAL A 198 20.82 -15.75 0.82
N PHE A 199 20.83 -16.55 1.89
CA PHE A 199 22.04 -16.91 2.62
C PHE A 199 23.07 -17.58 1.70
N ARG A 200 22.63 -18.56 0.90
CA ARG A 200 23.51 -19.36 0.05
C ARG A 200 23.92 -18.65 -1.24
N ASN A 201 23.03 -17.88 -1.86
CA ASN A 201 23.21 -17.40 -3.23
C ASN A 201 23.52 -15.91 -3.35
N LEU A 202 23.11 -15.06 -2.40
CA LEU A 202 23.42 -13.63 -2.47
C LEU A 202 24.88 -13.41 -2.05
N LYS A 203 25.76 -13.13 -3.00
CA LYS A 203 27.16 -12.72 -2.74
C LYS A 203 27.37 -11.34 -3.33
N LEU A 204 27.31 -10.31 -2.48
CA LEU A 204 27.51 -8.93 -2.89
C LEU A 204 28.87 -8.42 -2.40
N PRO A 205 29.62 -7.66 -3.22
CA PRO A 205 30.81 -6.96 -2.77
C PRO A 205 30.48 -6.02 -1.60
N ARG A 206 31.27 -6.06 -0.52
CA ARG A 206 31.11 -5.14 0.61
C ARG A 206 31.79 -3.81 0.28
N VAL A 207 31.01 -2.83 -0.17
CA VAL A 207 31.45 -1.43 -0.20
C VAL A 207 30.94 -0.76 1.07
N ARG A 208 31.80 -0.66 2.09
CA ARG A 208 31.46 0.06 3.33
C ARG A 208 31.54 1.56 3.06
N ARG A 209 30.50 2.30 3.44
CA ARG A 209 30.52 3.76 3.55
C ARG A 209 30.44 4.17 5.02
N ASP A 210 31.39 4.98 5.46
CA ASP A 210 31.41 5.55 6.82
C ASP A 210 30.35 6.65 6.94
N THR A 211 29.12 6.25 7.27
CA THR A 211 27.98 7.16 7.44
C THR A 211 27.36 6.93 8.81
N ARG A 212 26.97 8.00 9.52
CA ARG A 212 26.29 7.89 10.82
C ARG A 212 24.79 7.64 10.61
N VAL A 213 24.21 6.77 11.44
CA VAL A 213 22.76 6.52 11.44
C VAL A 213 22.07 7.58 12.29
N ASP A 214 20.98 8.16 11.76
CA ASP A 214 20.18 9.15 12.47
C ASP A 214 19.09 8.50 13.34
N TRP A 215 19.50 8.01 14.51
CA TRP A 215 18.57 7.40 15.46
C TRP A 215 17.61 8.43 16.08
N TRP A 216 18.05 9.69 16.22
CA TRP A 216 17.24 10.78 16.76
C TRP A 216 16.16 11.19 15.78
N GLY A 217 16.51 11.37 14.50
CA GLY A 217 15.56 11.66 13.43
C GLY A 217 14.51 10.55 13.35
N ALA A 218 14.91 9.29 13.41
CA ALA A 218 13.97 8.15 13.42
C ALA A 218 13.01 8.18 14.62
N ALA A 219 13.53 8.42 15.83
CA ALA A 219 12.72 8.45 17.05
C ALA A 219 11.74 9.63 17.05
N VAL A 220 12.19 10.82 16.66
CA VAL A 220 11.35 12.03 16.59
C VAL A 220 10.32 11.92 15.47
N LEU A 221 10.68 11.31 14.34
CA LEU A 221 9.75 11.02 13.25
C LEU A 221 8.65 10.06 13.69
N ALA A 222 9.01 9.00 14.43
CA ALA A 222 8.03 8.09 15.02
C ALA A 222 7.11 8.83 16.01
N LEU A 223 7.69 9.67 16.89
CA LEU A 223 6.95 10.48 17.85
C LEU A 223 6.01 11.49 17.18
N GLY A 224 6.37 12.02 16.00
CA GLY A 224 5.53 12.95 15.23
C GLY A 224 4.42 12.25 14.45
N LEU A 225 4.73 11.13 13.79
CA LEU A 225 3.77 10.45 12.91
C LEU A 225 2.78 9.57 13.67
N VAL A 226 3.21 8.85 14.72
CA VAL A 226 2.35 7.91 15.45
C VAL A 226 1.10 8.63 15.98
N PRO A 227 1.19 9.75 16.74
CA PRO A 227 0.02 10.45 17.27
C PRO A 227 -0.94 10.93 16.19
N LEU A 228 -0.44 11.44 15.06
CA LEU A 228 -1.28 11.89 13.95
C LEU A 228 -2.09 10.73 13.36
N LEU A 229 -1.49 9.54 13.30
CA LEU A 229 -2.17 8.33 12.85
C LEU A 229 -3.16 7.80 13.89
N ILE A 230 -2.89 7.97 15.19
CA ILE A 230 -3.90 7.70 16.23
C ILE A 230 -5.15 8.55 15.99
N VAL A 231 -4.99 9.83 15.66
CA VAL A 231 -6.15 10.69 15.37
C VAL A 231 -6.81 10.33 14.05
N ALA A 232 -6.05 9.94 13.03
CA ALA A 232 -6.64 9.46 11.78
C ALA A 232 -7.55 8.25 12.00
N GLU A 233 -7.17 7.36 12.93
CA GLU A 233 -7.92 6.14 13.24
C GLU A 233 -9.07 6.38 14.24
N GLN A 234 -8.78 7.04 15.36
CA GLN A 234 -9.71 7.23 16.47
C GLN A 234 -10.43 8.58 16.45
N GLY A 235 -10.12 9.46 15.51
CA GLY A 235 -10.75 10.78 15.40
C GLY A 235 -12.26 10.70 15.26
N ARG A 236 -12.77 9.63 14.63
CA ARG A 236 -14.22 9.36 14.53
C ARG A 236 -14.85 9.00 15.87
N THR A 237 -14.18 8.23 16.72
CA THR A 237 -14.72 7.76 18.01
C THR A 237 -14.55 8.81 19.10
N TRP A 238 -13.40 9.48 19.13
CA TRP A 238 -13.10 10.53 20.11
C TRP A 238 -13.75 11.86 19.76
N GLY A 239 -14.05 12.08 18.48
CA GLY A 239 -14.35 13.38 17.93
C GLY A 239 -13.07 14.16 17.62
N TRP A 240 -13.01 14.72 16.41
CA TRP A 240 -11.85 15.42 15.87
C TRP A 240 -11.40 16.64 16.70
N GLY A 241 -12.33 17.24 17.48
CA GLY A 241 -12.04 18.37 18.39
C GLY A 241 -11.80 17.99 19.85
N SER A 242 -11.75 16.69 20.17
CA SER A 242 -11.55 16.23 21.55
C SER A 242 -10.17 16.61 22.09
N VAL A 243 -10.05 16.69 23.42
CA VAL A 243 -8.76 16.95 24.09
C VAL A 243 -7.71 15.93 23.67
N ALA A 244 -8.09 14.66 23.52
CA ALA A 244 -7.18 13.61 23.06
C ALA A 244 -6.68 13.87 21.63
N ALA A 245 -7.57 14.22 20.69
CA ALA A 245 -7.19 14.56 19.32
C ALA A 245 -6.29 15.80 19.28
N LEU A 246 -6.62 16.85 20.04
CA LEU A 246 -5.82 18.08 20.13
C LEU A 246 -4.43 17.84 20.70
N VAL A 247 -4.30 16.99 21.73
CA VAL A 247 -2.99 16.59 22.28
C VAL A 247 -2.19 15.85 21.21
N CYS A 248 -2.78 14.90 20.50
CA CYS A 248 -2.09 14.18 19.43
C CYS A 248 -1.69 15.10 18.27
N TYR A 249 -2.52 16.08 17.88
CA TYR A 249 -2.14 17.10 16.89
C TYR A 249 -0.99 17.96 17.39
N ALA A 250 -1.00 18.39 18.65
CA ALA A 250 0.08 19.17 19.23
C ALA A 250 1.39 18.38 19.27
N VAL A 251 1.36 17.14 19.77
CA VAL A 251 2.54 16.25 19.81
C VAL A 251 3.03 15.95 18.39
N GLY A 252 2.13 15.71 17.44
CA GLY A 252 2.46 15.48 16.04
C GLY A 252 3.12 16.69 15.40
N ALA A 253 2.55 17.89 15.58
CA ALA A 253 3.11 19.13 15.07
C ALA A 253 4.48 19.43 15.69
N VAL A 254 4.62 19.29 17.01
CA VAL A 254 5.90 19.44 17.71
C VAL A 254 6.91 18.40 17.23
N GLY A 255 6.50 17.16 17.03
CA GLY A 255 7.35 16.08 16.52
C GLY A 255 7.84 16.34 15.10
N VAL A 256 6.99 16.82 14.20
CA VAL A 256 7.39 17.19 12.83
C VAL A 256 8.36 18.38 12.84
N VAL A 257 8.09 19.40 13.65
CA VAL A 257 8.97 20.56 13.80
C VAL A 257 10.32 20.13 14.39
N ALA A 258 10.32 19.31 15.44
CA ALA A 258 11.52 18.74 16.03
C ALA A 258 12.28 17.86 15.04
N PHE A 259 11.59 17.09 14.20
CA PHE A 259 12.20 16.29 13.15
C PHE A 259 12.97 17.17 12.16
N VAL A 260 12.38 18.28 11.71
CA VAL A 260 13.07 19.25 10.85
C VAL A 260 14.31 19.82 11.54
N PHE A 261 14.24 20.18 12.82
CA PHE A 261 15.41 20.68 13.55
C PHE A 261 16.52 19.62 13.71
N VAL A 262 16.16 18.37 14.02
CA VAL A 262 17.12 17.26 14.12
C VAL A 262 17.77 16.99 12.77
N GLU A 263 17.00 16.99 11.69
CA GLU A 263 17.52 16.77 10.34
C GLU A 263 18.46 17.89 9.90
N VAL A 264 18.13 19.15 10.23
CA VAL A 264 19.03 20.29 10.00
C VAL A 264 20.33 20.15 10.81
N ALA A 265 20.25 19.74 12.07
CA ALA A 265 21.41 19.56 12.94
C ALA A 265 22.30 18.38 12.51
N MET A 266 21.71 17.31 11.98
CA MET A 266 22.41 16.10 11.53
C MET A 266 23.08 16.26 10.15
N GLY A 267 22.67 17.23 9.34
CA GLY A 267 23.31 17.56 8.07
C GLY A 267 23.32 16.40 7.07
N ASP A 268 24.48 16.03 6.55
CA ASP A 268 24.61 14.91 5.61
C ASP A 268 24.35 13.54 6.27
N ALA A 269 24.39 13.48 7.60
CA ALA A 269 24.03 12.31 8.37
C ALA A 269 22.55 12.26 8.75
N ALA A 270 21.68 13.10 8.18
CA ALA A 270 20.24 13.09 8.42
C ALA A 270 19.50 12.02 7.57
N LEU A 271 18.28 11.60 7.92
CA LEU A 271 17.52 10.62 7.12
C LEU A 271 17.10 11.21 5.76
N ILE A 272 16.73 12.47 5.75
CA ILE A 272 16.31 13.24 4.58
C ILE A 272 17.08 14.58 4.59
N PRO A 273 18.33 14.61 4.07
CA PRO A 273 19.16 15.79 4.10
C PRO A 273 18.46 17.02 3.53
N MET A 274 18.29 18.07 4.34
CA MET A 274 17.55 19.28 3.95
C MET A 274 18.14 19.99 2.73
N ARG A 275 19.42 19.75 2.42
CA ARG A 275 20.08 20.21 1.19
C ARG A 275 19.36 19.73 -0.09
N PHE A 276 18.68 18.59 -0.05
CA PHE A 276 17.96 18.05 -1.21
C PHE A 276 16.79 18.96 -1.62
N PHE A 277 16.10 19.58 -0.66
CA PHE A 277 15.00 20.49 -0.93
C PHE A 277 15.44 21.83 -1.54
N ARG A 278 16.74 22.15 -1.56
CA ARG A 278 17.28 23.28 -2.32
C ARG A 278 17.20 23.03 -3.83
N ASN A 279 17.14 21.77 -4.27
CA ASN A 279 16.89 21.41 -5.65
C ASN A 279 15.37 21.39 -5.90
N SER A 280 14.88 22.36 -6.67
CA SER A 280 13.44 22.50 -6.96
C SER A 280 12.84 21.27 -7.65
N ASN A 281 13.60 20.56 -8.47
CA ASN A 281 13.12 19.34 -9.13
C ASN A 281 12.96 18.18 -8.16
N PHE A 282 13.85 18.05 -7.18
CA PHE A 282 13.68 17.07 -6.10
C PHE A 282 12.48 17.43 -5.21
N ALA A 283 12.41 18.68 -4.76
CA ALA A 283 11.30 19.15 -3.91
C ALA A 283 9.93 18.94 -4.58
N LEU A 284 9.79 19.35 -5.85
CA LEU A 284 8.57 19.13 -6.62
C LEU A 284 8.28 17.64 -6.83
N GLY A 285 9.30 16.81 -7.09
CA GLY A 285 9.14 15.36 -7.20
C GLY A 285 8.63 14.71 -5.91
N VAL A 286 9.07 15.20 -4.75
CA VAL A 286 8.58 14.75 -3.43
C VAL A 286 7.11 15.15 -3.24
N VAL A 287 6.72 16.38 -3.58
CA VAL A 287 5.32 16.83 -3.51
C VAL A 287 4.44 16.01 -4.45
N ILE A 288 4.89 15.76 -5.69
CA ILE A 288 4.18 14.87 -6.63
C ILE A 288 4.04 13.47 -6.03
N SER A 289 5.11 12.91 -5.45
CA SER A 289 5.09 11.58 -4.83
C SER A 289 4.09 11.51 -3.67
N PHE A 290 4.00 12.56 -2.86
CA PHE A 290 3.02 12.66 -1.79
C PHE A 290 1.58 12.67 -2.32
N VAL A 291 1.25 13.56 -3.27
CA VAL A 291 -0.10 13.68 -3.84
C VAL A 291 -0.51 12.42 -4.62
N VAL A 292 0.41 11.86 -5.41
CA VAL A 292 0.20 10.56 -6.09
C VAL A 292 -0.02 9.45 -5.06
N GLY A 293 0.73 9.46 -3.95
CA GLY A 293 0.51 8.56 -2.83
C GLY A 293 -0.91 8.62 -2.31
N MET A 294 -1.42 9.83 -2.04
CA MET A 294 -2.81 10.05 -1.59
C MET A 294 -3.81 9.42 -2.55
N ALA A 295 -3.73 9.75 -3.85
CA ALA A 295 -4.65 9.23 -4.85
C ALA A 295 -4.52 7.70 -5.05
N MET A 296 -3.29 7.18 -4.99
CA MET A 296 -2.99 5.78 -5.24
C MET A 296 -3.52 4.88 -4.12
N PHE A 297 -3.03 5.03 -2.89
CA PHE A 297 -3.43 4.13 -1.79
C PHE A 297 -4.87 4.40 -1.37
N GLY A 298 -5.25 5.69 -1.32
CA GLY A 298 -6.58 6.10 -0.97
C GLY A 298 -7.66 5.59 -1.93
N GLY A 299 -7.44 5.73 -3.25
CA GLY A 299 -8.40 5.29 -4.26
C GLY A 299 -8.42 3.76 -4.47
N ILE A 300 -7.26 3.10 -4.44
CA ILE A 300 -7.19 1.64 -4.67
C ILE A 300 -7.84 0.86 -3.54
N MET A 301 -7.72 1.32 -2.29
CA MET A 301 -8.27 0.62 -1.13
C MET A 301 -9.80 0.49 -1.17
N LEU A 302 -10.47 1.43 -1.84
CA LEU A 302 -11.92 1.48 -1.95
C LEU A 302 -12.48 0.53 -3.02
N LEU A 303 -11.70 0.21 -4.06
CA LEU A 303 -12.15 -0.66 -5.15
C LEU A 303 -12.57 -2.06 -4.69
N PRO A 304 -11.79 -2.78 -3.85
CA PRO A 304 -12.24 -4.04 -3.26
C PRO A 304 -13.52 -3.91 -2.43
N GLN A 305 -13.70 -2.77 -1.75
CA GLN A 305 -14.90 -2.54 -0.93
C GLN A 305 -16.13 -2.32 -1.80
N TYR A 306 -16.00 -1.59 -2.91
CA TYR A 306 -17.04 -1.48 -3.93
C TYR A 306 -17.43 -2.86 -4.50
N LEU A 307 -16.45 -3.69 -4.86
CA LEU A 307 -16.71 -5.01 -5.43
C LEU A 307 -17.43 -5.94 -4.44
N GLN A 308 -17.12 -5.84 -3.14
CA GLN A 308 -17.75 -6.66 -2.11
C GLN A 308 -19.13 -6.16 -1.69
N VAL A 309 -19.27 -4.85 -1.45
CA VAL A 309 -20.49 -4.25 -0.93
C VAL A 309 -21.51 -3.96 -2.03
N ALA A 310 -21.10 -3.26 -3.09
CA ALA A 310 -22.02 -2.85 -4.15
C ALA A 310 -22.27 -3.95 -5.19
N LYS A 311 -21.26 -4.81 -5.44
CA LYS A 311 -21.37 -5.92 -6.40
C LYS A 311 -21.59 -7.29 -5.77
N GLY A 312 -21.65 -7.38 -4.44
CA GLY A 312 -21.89 -8.65 -3.73
C GLY A 312 -20.83 -9.72 -4.01
N SER A 313 -19.63 -9.34 -4.46
CA SER A 313 -18.59 -10.31 -4.77
C SER A 313 -17.97 -10.82 -3.47
N THR A 314 -17.64 -12.12 -3.42
CA THR A 314 -16.89 -12.67 -2.28
C THR A 314 -15.47 -12.07 -2.23
N PRO A 315 -14.78 -12.07 -1.08
CA PRO A 315 -13.41 -11.57 -0.98
C PRO A 315 -12.44 -12.19 -2.02
N MET A 316 -12.60 -13.48 -2.29
CA MET A 316 -11.84 -14.19 -3.33
C MET A 316 -12.13 -13.65 -4.73
N VAL A 317 -13.42 -13.50 -5.08
CA VAL A 317 -13.82 -12.99 -6.39
C VAL A 317 -13.39 -11.54 -6.54
N ALA A 318 -13.59 -10.69 -5.53
CA ALA A 318 -13.13 -9.30 -5.52
C ALA A 318 -11.62 -9.19 -5.74
N GLY A 319 -10.81 -10.05 -5.11
CA GLY A 319 -9.37 -10.13 -5.35
C GLY A 319 -9.03 -10.47 -6.82
N LEU A 320 -9.71 -11.44 -7.42
CA LEU A 320 -9.54 -11.78 -8.84
C LEU A 320 -10.03 -10.66 -9.77
N GLN A 321 -11.08 -9.95 -9.40
CA GLN A 321 -11.61 -8.82 -10.15
C GLN A 321 -10.67 -7.60 -10.12
N MET A 322 -9.66 -7.56 -9.23
CA MET A 322 -8.59 -6.55 -9.24
C MET A 322 -7.51 -6.80 -10.32
N LEU A 323 -7.50 -7.97 -10.97
CA LEU A 323 -6.50 -8.31 -11.99
C LEU A 323 -6.37 -7.27 -13.12
N PRO A 324 -7.44 -6.67 -13.69
CA PRO A 324 -7.31 -5.65 -14.72
C PRO A 324 -6.52 -4.42 -14.27
N LEU A 325 -6.68 -4.00 -13.01
CA LEU A 325 -5.91 -2.90 -12.44
C LEU A 325 -4.43 -3.25 -12.33
N VAL A 326 -4.12 -4.45 -11.85
CA VAL A 326 -2.74 -4.95 -11.76
C VAL A 326 -2.11 -5.09 -13.15
N LEU A 327 -2.84 -5.65 -14.12
CA LEU A 327 -2.38 -5.79 -15.51
C LEU A 327 -2.15 -4.43 -16.17
N GLY A 328 -3.03 -3.46 -15.94
CA GLY A 328 -2.83 -2.07 -16.35
C GLY A 328 -1.54 -1.51 -15.76
N MET A 329 -1.33 -1.67 -14.46
CA MET A 329 -0.12 -1.21 -13.76
C MET A 329 1.16 -1.85 -14.30
N MET A 330 1.11 -3.16 -14.55
CA MET A 330 2.23 -3.90 -15.14
C MET A 330 2.54 -3.42 -16.56
N THR A 331 1.54 -3.32 -17.42
CA THR A 331 1.72 -2.88 -18.82
C THR A 331 2.26 -1.45 -18.88
N GLY A 332 1.68 -0.52 -18.12
CA GLY A 332 2.16 0.86 -18.04
C GLY A 332 3.60 0.97 -17.52
N SER A 333 3.94 0.22 -16.47
CA SER A 333 5.29 0.23 -15.91
C SER A 333 6.33 -0.40 -16.85
N VAL A 334 5.98 -1.48 -17.55
CA VAL A 334 6.88 -2.15 -18.49
C VAL A 334 7.10 -1.30 -19.73
N ILE A 335 6.02 -0.74 -20.31
CA ILE A 335 6.08 0.11 -21.51
C ILE A 335 6.91 1.36 -21.22
N SER A 336 6.59 2.08 -20.14
CA SER A 336 7.37 3.27 -19.76
C SER A 336 8.82 2.92 -19.46
N GLY A 337 9.11 1.89 -18.66
CA GLY A 337 10.48 1.49 -18.35
C GLY A 337 11.32 1.14 -19.59
N GLN A 338 10.75 0.36 -20.52
CA GLN A 338 11.43 -0.02 -21.77
C GLN A 338 11.64 1.17 -22.71
N LEU A 339 10.63 2.01 -22.88
CA LEU A 339 10.75 3.15 -23.78
C LEU A 339 11.68 4.23 -23.21
N ILE A 340 11.68 4.46 -21.89
CA ILE A 340 12.65 5.36 -21.23
C ILE A 340 14.07 4.83 -21.44
N SER A 341 14.28 3.52 -21.25
CA SER A 341 15.58 2.87 -21.51
C SER A 341 16.06 3.06 -22.95
N ARG A 342 15.15 3.15 -23.93
CA ARG A 342 15.50 3.29 -25.36
C ARG A 342 15.66 4.74 -25.78
N THR A 343 14.74 5.61 -25.35
CA THR A 343 14.65 7.00 -25.80
C THR A 343 15.44 7.96 -24.93
N GLY A 344 15.74 7.60 -23.69
CA GLY A 344 16.39 8.48 -22.72
C GLY A 344 15.47 9.55 -22.10
N HIS A 345 14.22 9.65 -22.55
CA HIS A 345 13.27 10.67 -22.11
C HIS A 345 12.22 10.06 -21.20
N TYR A 346 12.08 10.58 -19.98
CA TYR A 346 11.11 10.10 -18.99
C TYR A 346 9.95 11.04 -18.75
N ARG A 347 10.04 12.33 -19.09
CA ARG A 347 9.03 13.34 -18.70
C ARG A 347 7.62 13.04 -19.21
N ILE A 348 7.49 12.44 -20.39
CA ILE A 348 6.19 12.16 -21.00
C ILE A 348 5.37 11.12 -20.20
N TYR A 349 6.03 10.17 -19.53
CA TYR A 349 5.34 9.06 -18.87
C TYR A 349 4.61 9.47 -17.58
N PRO A 350 5.19 10.27 -16.65
CA PRO A 350 4.44 10.84 -15.55
C PRO A 350 3.22 11.66 -16.00
N ILE A 351 3.31 12.37 -17.13
CA ILE A 351 2.19 13.15 -17.69
C ILE A 351 1.07 12.21 -18.14
N ILE A 352 1.41 11.19 -18.95
CA ILE A 352 0.46 10.15 -19.37
C ILE A 352 -0.14 9.47 -18.13
N GLY A 353 0.70 9.10 -17.18
CA GLY A 353 0.33 8.39 -15.96
C GLY A 353 -0.66 9.17 -15.09
N SER A 354 -0.36 10.43 -14.80
CA SER A 354 -1.26 11.31 -14.04
C SER A 354 -2.54 11.64 -14.80
N THR A 355 -2.49 11.78 -16.12
CA THR A 355 -3.69 11.99 -16.96
C THR A 355 -4.62 10.78 -16.90
N MET A 356 -4.07 9.57 -17.07
CA MET A 356 -4.84 8.32 -17.01
C MET A 356 -5.35 8.03 -15.61
N LEU A 357 -4.58 8.35 -14.56
CA LEU A 357 -5.04 8.23 -13.18
C LEU A 357 -6.23 9.17 -12.92
N MET A 358 -6.12 10.44 -13.32
CA MET A 358 -7.20 11.43 -13.19
C MET A 358 -8.44 10.99 -13.98
N ALA A 359 -8.28 10.60 -15.24
CA ALA A 359 -9.38 10.13 -16.07
C ALA A 359 -10.02 8.85 -15.51
N GLY A 360 -9.22 7.89 -15.07
CA GLY A 360 -9.71 6.63 -14.51
C GLY A 360 -10.51 6.83 -13.22
N MET A 361 -10.01 7.69 -12.30
CA MET A 361 -10.75 8.04 -11.08
C MET A 361 -12.04 8.81 -11.40
N PHE A 362 -12.02 9.70 -12.39
CA PHE A 362 -13.20 10.40 -12.84
C PHE A 362 -14.24 9.47 -13.49
N LEU A 363 -13.79 8.45 -14.23
CA LEU A 363 -14.69 7.45 -14.80
C LEU A 363 -15.31 6.56 -13.71
N LEU A 364 -14.54 6.22 -12.67
CA LEU A 364 -15.03 5.47 -11.52
C LEU A 364 -16.10 6.23 -10.72
N HIS A 365 -16.15 7.56 -10.79
CA HIS A 365 -17.24 8.34 -10.20
C HIS A 365 -18.62 7.97 -10.77
N PHE A 366 -18.71 7.55 -12.03
CA PHE A 366 -19.97 7.14 -12.66
C PHE A 366 -20.37 5.69 -12.38
N VAL A 367 -19.60 4.98 -11.56
CA VAL A 367 -19.87 3.59 -11.23
C VAL A 367 -20.92 3.51 -10.14
N HIS A 368 -22.06 2.91 -10.49
CA HIS A 368 -23.20 2.64 -9.61
C HIS A 368 -23.34 1.14 -9.37
N ALA A 369 -24.18 0.74 -8.40
CA ALA A 369 -24.43 -0.66 -8.05
C ALA A 369 -24.80 -1.53 -9.27
N ASP A 370 -25.50 -0.97 -10.27
CA ASP A 370 -25.95 -1.69 -11.47
C ASP A 370 -24.94 -1.69 -12.62
N THR A 371 -23.83 -0.95 -12.51
CA THR A 371 -22.90 -0.74 -13.63
C THR A 371 -22.30 -2.06 -14.11
N SER A 372 -22.32 -2.32 -15.42
CA SER A 372 -21.84 -3.60 -15.94
C SER A 372 -20.38 -3.86 -15.58
N PHE A 373 -20.09 -5.10 -15.16
CA PHE A 373 -18.77 -5.46 -14.66
C PHE A 373 -17.61 -5.19 -15.67
N PRO A 374 -17.75 -5.44 -16.99
CA PRO A 374 -16.72 -5.11 -17.96
C PRO A 374 -16.36 -3.61 -18.04
N VAL A 375 -17.32 -2.73 -17.78
CA VAL A 375 -17.07 -1.27 -17.75
C VAL A 375 -16.20 -0.92 -16.54
N VAL A 376 -16.51 -1.48 -15.37
CA VAL A 376 -15.70 -1.32 -14.16
C VAL A 376 -14.27 -1.83 -14.38
N MET A 377 -14.12 -3.02 -14.99
CA MET A 377 -12.80 -3.57 -15.35
C MET A 377 -12.01 -2.65 -16.28
N GLY A 378 -12.67 -2.04 -17.26
CA GLY A 378 -12.06 -1.07 -18.17
C GLY A 378 -11.53 0.17 -17.43
N PHE A 379 -12.32 0.74 -16.52
CA PHE A 379 -11.90 1.89 -15.71
C PHE A 379 -10.75 1.54 -14.78
N MET A 380 -10.80 0.37 -14.14
CA MET A 380 -9.73 -0.16 -13.30
C MET A 380 -8.43 -0.36 -14.09
N ALA A 381 -8.51 -0.86 -15.34
CA ALA A 381 -7.35 -1.00 -16.21
C ALA A 381 -6.73 0.36 -16.58
N ILE A 382 -7.54 1.40 -16.82
CA ILE A 382 -7.07 2.76 -17.06
C ILE A 382 -6.33 3.33 -15.83
N VAL A 383 -6.93 3.19 -14.65
CA VAL A 383 -6.28 3.57 -13.38
C VAL A 383 -4.95 2.85 -13.20
N GLY A 384 -4.95 1.53 -13.38
CA GLY A 384 -3.75 0.71 -13.34
C GLY A 384 -2.69 1.22 -14.30
N PHE A 385 -3.03 1.41 -15.58
CA PHE A 385 -2.10 1.90 -16.60
C PHE A 385 -1.53 3.27 -16.24
N GLY A 386 -2.34 4.16 -15.67
CA GLY A 386 -1.88 5.44 -15.16
C GLY A 386 -0.83 5.31 -14.07
N LEU A 387 -1.10 4.47 -13.06
CA LEU A 387 -0.17 4.21 -11.95
C LEU A 387 1.14 3.59 -12.43
N GLY A 388 1.08 2.64 -13.37
CA GLY A 388 2.26 2.02 -13.97
C GLY A 388 3.19 3.04 -14.63
N ASN A 389 2.62 3.99 -15.37
CA ASN A 389 3.36 5.08 -16.03
C ASN A 389 3.85 6.18 -15.07
N MET A 390 3.42 6.19 -13.80
CA MET A 390 3.95 7.09 -12.77
C MET A 390 5.01 6.44 -11.89
N MET A 391 4.81 5.20 -11.43
CA MET A 391 5.63 4.59 -10.36
C MET A 391 7.14 4.56 -10.68
N GLN A 392 7.51 3.97 -11.81
CA GLN A 392 8.92 3.90 -12.21
C GLN A 392 9.47 5.26 -12.65
N PRO A 393 8.82 6.01 -13.55
CA PRO A 393 9.42 7.23 -14.09
C PRO A 393 9.59 8.32 -13.03
N LEU A 394 8.65 8.46 -12.08
CA LEU A 394 8.74 9.39 -10.95
C LEU A 394 9.94 9.06 -10.06
N THR A 395 10.13 7.78 -9.73
CA THR A 395 11.26 7.32 -8.92
C THR A 395 12.60 7.58 -9.63
N LEU A 396 12.68 7.26 -10.92
CA LEU A 396 13.86 7.49 -11.75
C LEU A 396 14.23 8.98 -11.84
N ALA A 397 13.24 9.84 -12.03
CA ALA A 397 13.44 11.28 -12.14
C ALA A 397 13.94 11.89 -10.82
N ILE A 398 13.41 11.47 -9.68
CA ILE A 398 13.89 11.89 -8.36
C ILE A 398 15.33 11.41 -8.11
N GLN A 399 15.66 10.17 -8.51
CA GLN A 399 17.02 9.64 -8.43
C GLN A 399 18.01 10.45 -9.28
N ASN A 400 17.60 10.91 -10.47
CA ASN A 400 18.46 11.68 -11.37
C ASN A 400 18.60 13.16 -10.97
N ALA A 401 17.68 13.70 -10.15
CA ALA A 401 17.74 15.08 -9.69
C ALA A 401 18.92 15.36 -8.73
N LEU A 402 19.49 14.32 -8.11
CA LEU A 402 20.54 14.44 -7.08
C LEU A 402 21.81 13.67 -7.46
N PRO A 403 22.99 14.01 -6.89
CA PRO A 403 24.26 13.32 -7.14
C PRO A 403 24.19 11.80 -6.96
N ALA A 404 25.06 11.04 -7.63
CA ALA A 404 24.99 9.57 -7.63
C ALA A 404 25.11 8.97 -6.22
N ARG A 405 25.91 9.61 -5.36
CA ARG A 405 26.06 9.26 -3.93
C ARG A 405 24.75 9.32 -3.13
N ASP A 406 23.79 10.13 -3.57
CA ASP A 406 22.56 10.44 -2.86
C ASP A 406 21.34 9.64 -3.40
N MET A 407 21.51 8.81 -4.44
CA MET A 407 20.41 8.11 -5.12
C MET A 407 19.57 7.21 -4.19
N GLY A 408 20.22 6.49 -3.26
CA GLY A 408 19.54 5.61 -2.30
C GLY A 408 18.62 6.38 -1.36
N VAL A 409 19.16 7.43 -0.74
CA VAL A 409 18.42 8.32 0.18
C VAL A 409 17.29 9.05 -0.55
N SER A 410 17.53 9.47 -1.80
CA SER A 410 16.51 10.13 -2.65
C SER A 410 15.29 9.22 -2.90
N THR A 411 15.55 7.95 -3.18
CA THR A 411 14.52 6.93 -3.43
C THR A 411 13.72 6.62 -2.17
N ALA A 412 14.44 6.48 -1.05
CA ALA A 412 13.86 6.24 0.26
C ALA A 412 12.95 7.41 0.67
N ALA A 413 13.41 8.65 0.51
CA ALA A 413 12.62 9.85 0.79
C ALA A 413 11.35 9.92 -0.08
N ALA A 414 11.46 9.70 -1.39
CA ALA A 414 10.31 9.68 -2.29
C ALA A 414 9.26 8.62 -1.89
N THR A 415 9.74 7.42 -1.55
CA THR A 415 8.87 6.32 -1.11
C THR A 415 8.20 6.63 0.22
N PHE A 416 8.96 7.21 1.16
CA PHE A 416 8.48 7.62 2.47
C PHE A 416 7.37 8.68 2.35
N PHE A 417 7.60 9.78 1.62
CA PHE A 417 6.57 10.80 1.41
C PHE A 417 5.36 10.26 0.64
N ARG A 418 5.56 9.36 -0.32
CA ARG A 418 4.47 8.67 -1.03
C ARG A 418 3.64 7.81 -0.09
N GLN A 419 4.26 7.09 0.85
CA GLN A 419 3.55 6.29 1.83
C GLN A 419 2.79 7.16 2.83
N ILE A 420 3.38 8.26 3.34
CA ILE A 420 2.64 9.22 4.18
C ILE A 420 1.43 9.77 3.44
N GLY A 421 1.62 10.21 2.19
CA GLY A 421 0.53 10.65 1.33
C GLY A 421 -0.53 9.56 1.20
N GLY A 422 -0.12 8.31 0.98
CA GLY A 422 -1.03 7.17 0.93
C GLY A 422 -1.88 6.97 2.17
N THR A 423 -1.25 6.95 3.34
CA THR A 423 -1.95 6.79 4.62
C THR A 423 -2.91 7.94 4.89
N LEU A 424 -2.49 9.18 4.62
CA LEU A 424 -3.35 10.35 4.75
C LEU A 424 -4.53 10.31 3.75
N GLY A 425 -4.27 9.89 2.51
CA GLY A 425 -5.30 9.71 1.48
C GLY A 425 -6.37 8.71 1.91
N VAL A 426 -5.95 7.53 2.39
CA VAL A 426 -6.87 6.52 2.95
C VAL A 426 -7.75 7.10 4.05
N ALA A 427 -7.16 7.80 5.02
CA ALA A 427 -7.91 8.39 6.13
C ALA A 427 -8.91 9.46 5.65
N ILE A 428 -8.51 10.35 4.73
CA ILE A 428 -9.38 11.39 4.16
C ILE A 428 -10.54 10.75 3.39
N PHE A 429 -10.26 9.81 2.50
CA PHE A 429 -11.28 9.22 1.64
C PHE A 429 -12.24 8.30 2.38
N LEU A 430 -11.77 7.53 3.37
CA LEU A 430 -12.65 6.79 4.28
C LEU A 430 -13.53 7.74 5.10
N SER A 431 -12.97 8.86 5.59
CA SER A 431 -13.76 9.87 6.30
C SER A 431 -14.84 10.47 5.41
N ILE A 432 -14.53 10.77 4.14
CA ILE A 432 -15.51 11.23 3.15
C ILE A 432 -16.56 10.14 2.90
N LEU A 433 -16.14 8.89 2.70
CA LEU A 433 -17.04 7.76 2.49
C LEU A 433 -18.06 7.68 3.62
N PHE A 434 -17.59 7.59 4.87
CA PHE A 434 -18.47 7.44 6.02
C PHE A 434 -19.34 8.68 6.28
N ALA A 435 -18.82 9.89 6.03
CA ALA A 435 -19.61 11.11 6.14
C ALA A 435 -20.76 11.18 5.12
N GLN A 436 -20.55 10.63 3.92
CA GLN A 436 -21.56 10.60 2.85
C GLN A 436 -22.46 9.35 2.90
N MET A 437 -22.00 8.30 3.58
CA MET A 437 -22.69 7.01 3.63
C MET A 437 -24.05 7.09 4.31
N THR A 438 -24.13 7.65 5.54
CA THR A 438 -25.40 7.75 6.27
C THR A 438 -26.43 8.60 5.51
N PRO A 439 -26.11 9.83 5.05
CA PRO A 439 -27.08 10.63 4.28
C PRO A 439 -27.56 9.95 3.01
N ASN A 440 -26.67 9.33 2.23
CA ASN A 440 -27.05 8.69 0.97
C ASN A 440 -27.91 7.45 1.19
N ILE A 441 -27.60 6.64 2.19
CA ILE A 441 -28.40 5.46 2.53
C ILE A 441 -29.77 5.87 3.07
N THR A 442 -29.84 6.86 3.95
CA THR A 442 -31.13 7.38 4.43
C THR A 442 -31.98 7.90 3.25
N ALA A 443 -31.40 8.66 2.33
CA ALA A 443 -32.11 9.16 1.15
C ALA A 443 -32.63 8.02 0.25
N ARG A 444 -31.84 6.95 0.06
CA ARG A 444 -32.28 5.77 -0.71
C ARG A 444 -33.37 4.99 0.01
N LEU A 445 -33.26 4.81 1.33
CA LEU A 445 -34.31 4.17 2.14
C LEU A 445 -35.62 4.95 2.10
N GLU A 446 -35.58 6.28 2.19
CA GLU A 446 -36.75 7.15 2.05
C GLU A 446 -37.37 7.07 0.64
N ALA A 447 -36.54 7.06 -0.41
CA ALA A 447 -37.03 6.88 -1.77
C ALA A 447 -37.70 5.51 -1.98
N SER A 448 -37.10 4.44 -1.47
CA SER A 448 -37.64 3.08 -1.52
C SER A 448 -38.86 2.88 -0.63
N ALA A 449 -39.05 3.69 0.42
CA ALA A 449 -40.26 3.64 1.25
C ALA A 449 -41.55 3.97 0.48
N HIS A 450 -41.45 4.53 -0.73
CA HIS A 450 -42.56 4.76 -1.65
C HIS A 450 -42.75 3.65 -2.70
N ASP A 451 -41.82 2.69 -2.79
CA ASP A 451 -41.90 1.58 -3.73
C ASP A 451 -42.79 0.45 -3.15
N PRO A 452 -43.91 0.09 -3.82
CA PRO A 452 -44.77 -1.01 -3.39
C PRO A 452 -44.03 -2.35 -3.20
N GLN A 453 -43.00 -2.64 -4.00
CA GLN A 453 -42.22 -3.88 -3.87
C GLN A 453 -41.38 -3.89 -2.60
N TYR A 454 -40.75 -2.76 -2.28
CA TYR A 454 -39.97 -2.61 -1.06
C TYR A 454 -40.84 -2.68 0.20
N ILE A 455 -42.00 -2.01 0.19
CA ILE A 455 -42.97 -2.09 1.31
C ILE A 455 -43.43 -3.53 1.54
N ALA A 456 -43.75 -4.27 0.46
CA ALA A 456 -44.14 -5.66 0.55
C ALA A 456 -43.01 -6.54 1.13
N ALA A 457 -41.77 -6.33 0.70
CA ALA A 457 -40.59 -7.03 1.21
C ALA A 457 -40.36 -6.76 2.70
N VAL A 458 -40.47 -5.50 3.15
CA VAL A 458 -40.37 -5.13 4.58
C VAL A 458 -41.45 -5.83 5.41
N GLN A 459 -42.70 -5.85 4.93
CA GLN A 459 -43.81 -6.54 5.63
C GLN A 459 -43.64 -8.06 5.68
N GLN A 460 -43.18 -8.68 4.58
CA GLN A 460 -42.84 -10.10 4.54
C GLN A 460 -41.69 -10.45 5.48
N ALA A 461 -40.65 -9.62 5.52
CA ALA A 461 -39.51 -9.83 6.40
C ALA A 461 -39.92 -9.84 7.88
N VAL A 462 -40.78 -8.91 8.31
CA VAL A 462 -41.28 -8.87 9.70
C VAL A 462 -42.08 -10.12 10.08
N THR A 463 -42.87 -10.67 9.15
CA THR A 463 -43.80 -11.77 9.44
C THR A 463 -43.20 -13.15 9.21
N GLY A 464 -42.28 -13.31 8.27
CA GLY A 464 -41.79 -14.61 7.81
C GLY A 464 -40.32 -14.67 7.39
N GLY A 465 -39.57 -13.56 7.43
CA GLY A 465 -38.15 -13.54 7.07
C GLY A 465 -37.25 -14.26 8.08
N ASP A 466 -35.99 -14.44 7.68
CA ASP A 466 -34.94 -14.91 8.58
C ASP A 466 -34.69 -13.91 9.71
N GLN A 467 -34.02 -14.34 10.79
CA GLN A 467 -33.81 -13.51 11.97
C GLN A 467 -33.11 -12.18 11.66
N LEU A 468 -32.22 -12.17 10.66
CA LEU A 468 -31.53 -10.98 10.17
C LEU A 468 -32.49 -10.00 9.49
N ASP A 469 -33.28 -10.47 8.53
CA ASP A 469 -34.28 -9.68 7.80
C ASP A 469 -35.32 -9.10 8.76
N LYS A 470 -35.76 -9.89 9.75
CA LYS A 470 -36.68 -9.44 10.81
C LYS A 470 -36.10 -8.30 11.61
N THR A 471 -34.86 -8.45 12.08
CA THR A 471 -34.19 -7.43 12.89
C THR A 471 -33.99 -6.15 12.09
N PHE A 472 -33.60 -6.28 10.82
CA PHE A 472 -33.42 -5.16 9.92
C PHE A 472 -34.74 -4.43 9.62
N ALA A 473 -35.77 -5.18 9.21
CA ALA A 473 -37.09 -4.63 8.90
C ALA A 473 -37.78 -3.99 10.11
N GLN A 474 -37.63 -4.56 11.31
CA GLN A 474 -38.09 -3.94 12.56
C GLN A 474 -37.33 -2.63 12.87
N GLY A 475 -36.02 -2.61 12.62
CA GLY A 475 -35.21 -1.39 12.73
C GLY A 475 -35.69 -0.27 11.82
N LEU A 476 -36.01 -0.61 10.56
CA LEU A 476 -36.56 0.33 9.58
C LEU A 476 -37.91 0.90 10.02
N LEU A 477 -38.84 0.05 10.50
CA LEU A 477 -40.14 0.50 11.01
C LEU A 477 -40.02 1.43 12.22
N ASN A 478 -39.03 1.18 13.08
CA ASN A 478 -38.75 2.00 14.24
C ASN A 478 -37.95 3.28 13.93
N HIS A 479 -37.65 3.54 12.65
CA HIS A 479 -36.80 4.66 12.20
C HIS A 479 -35.42 4.66 12.87
N ASP A 480 -34.90 3.48 13.22
CA ASP A 480 -33.60 3.34 13.85
C ASP A 480 -32.49 3.35 12.80
N SER A 481 -31.93 4.54 12.56
CA SER A 481 -30.79 4.73 11.64
C SER A 481 -29.54 3.97 12.08
N ALA A 482 -29.45 3.51 13.33
CA ALA A 482 -28.32 2.72 13.82
C ALA A 482 -28.28 1.30 13.23
N VAL A 483 -29.43 0.78 12.79
CA VAL A 483 -29.51 -0.57 12.20
C VAL A 483 -28.86 -0.61 10.81
N ALA A 484 -29.03 0.44 10.01
CA ALA A 484 -28.28 0.60 8.75
C ALA A 484 -26.77 0.73 9.00
N GLY A 485 -26.37 1.50 10.01
CA GLY A 485 -24.96 1.62 10.42
C GLY A 485 -24.31 0.28 10.79
N LYS A 486 -25.01 -0.56 11.58
CA LYS A 486 -24.52 -1.89 11.98
C LYS A 486 -24.38 -2.87 10.81
N VAL A 487 -25.31 -2.85 9.86
CA VAL A 487 -25.24 -3.71 8.66
C VAL A 487 -24.08 -3.30 7.73
N LEU A 488 -23.64 -2.04 7.78
CA LEU A 488 -22.50 -1.56 6.99
C LEU A 488 -21.15 -1.82 7.65
N GLU A 489 -21.11 -1.93 8.97
CA GLU A 489 -19.91 -2.40 9.70
C GLU A 489 -19.58 -3.85 9.35
N ASP A 490 -20.59 -4.62 8.92
CA ASP A 490 -20.43 -5.98 8.43
C ASP A 490 -21.10 -6.18 7.06
N SER A 491 -20.34 -5.90 6.00
CA SER A 491 -20.78 -6.03 4.61
C SER A 491 -21.27 -7.44 4.23
N SER A 492 -20.91 -8.47 5.00
CA SER A 492 -21.44 -9.82 4.76
C SER A 492 -22.92 -9.96 5.13
N LEU A 493 -23.42 -9.14 6.06
CA LEU A 493 -24.84 -9.09 6.41
C LEU A 493 -25.69 -8.57 5.25
N ILE A 494 -25.14 -7.63 4.46
CA ILE A 494 -25.81 -7.10 3.26
C ILE A 494 -26.07 -8.23 2.25
N GLN A 495 -25.14 -9.19 2.13
CA GLN A 495 -25.27 -10.32 1.21
C GLN A 495 -26.25 -11.39 1.71
N GLN A 496 -26.60 -11.38 3.00
CA GLN A 496 -27.55 -12.30 3.61
C GLN A 496 -28.98 -11.74 3.68
N LEU A 497 -29.12 -10.42 3.54
CA LEU A 497 -30.43 -9.77 3.46
C LEU A 497 -31.15 -10.14 2.17
N ASP A 498 -32.48 -10.11 2.21
CA ASP A 498 -33.29 -10.13 0.99
C ASP A 498 -32.78 -9.06 -0.01
N PRO A 499 -32.59 -9.37 -1.30
CA PRO A 499 -32.05 -8.43 -2.28
C PRO A 499 -32.81 -7.10 -2.35
N THR A 500 -34.13 -7.14 -2.12
CA THR A 500 -34.99 -5.96 -2.12
C THR A 500 -34.72 -5.07 -0.89
N LEU A 501 -34.43 -5.68 0.27
CA LEU A 501 -34.05 -4.97 1.49
C LEU A 501 -32.63 -4.42 1.42
N ALA A 502 -31.73 -5.13 0.73
CA ALA A 502 -30.33 -4.76 0.59
C ALA A 502 -30.11 -3.64 -0.46
N ALA A 503 -30.97 -3.54 -1.49
CA ALA A 503 -30.78 -2.61 -2.60
C ALA A 503 -30.57 -1.13 -2.19
N PRO A 504 -31.34 -0.54 -1.26
CA PRO A 504 -31.11 0.85 -0.84
C PRO A 504 -29.78 1.05 -0.13
N LEU A 505 -29.30 0.02 0.59
CA LEU A 505 -28.00 0.04 1.27
C LEU A 505 -26.86 0.00 0.25
N THR A 506 -26.94 -0.90 -0.74
CA THR A 506 -25.89 -1.07 -1.76
C THR A 506 -25.84 0.13 -2.71
N GLU A 507 -27.00 0.69 -3.08
CA GLU A 507 -27.11 1.91 -3.86
C GLU A 507 -26.56 3.13 -3.10
N GLY A 508 -26.99 3.34 -1.86
CA GLY A 508 -26.52 4.48 -1.05
C GLY A 508 -25.02 4.40 -0.76
N PHE A 509 -24.49 3.19 -0.55
CA PHE A 509 -23.05 2.97 -0.44
C PHE A 509 -22.32 3.29 -1.75
N SER A 510 -22.87 2.88 -2.89
CA SER A 510 -22.30 3.15 -4.22
C SER A 510 -22.28 4.65 -4.53
N ASP A 511 -23.34 5.38 -4.18
CA ASP A 511 -23.40 6.84 -4.34
C ASP A 511 -22.35 7.55 -3.46
N ALA A 512 -22.17 7.07 -2.21
CA ALA A 512 -21.13 7.60 -1.32
C ALA A 512 -19.72 7.34 -1.90
N MET A 513 -19.49 6.16 -2.45
CA MET A 513 -18.25 5.81 -3.16
C MET A 513 -18.01 6.70 -4.38
N GLY A 514 -19.04 7.01 -5.16
CA GLY A 514 -18.96 7.94 -6.29
C GLY A 514 -18.40 9.31 -5.88
N GLN A 515 -18.84 9.86 -4.75
CA GLN A 515 -18.31 11.13 -4.21
C GLN A 515 -16.83 11.02 -3.82
N VAL A 516 -16.41 9.88 -3.28
CA VAL A 516 -15.02 9.63 -2.91
C VAL A 516 -14.12 9.53 -4.14
N PHE A 517 -14.56 8.87 -5.21
CA PHE A 517 -13.83 8.84 -6.48
C PHE A 517 -13.71 10.23 -7.12
N LEU A 518 -14.74 11.07 -6.99
CA LEU A 518 -14.69 12.46 -7.42
C LEU A 518 -13.67 13.27 -6.60
N ALA A 519 -13.67 13.13 -5.28
CA ALA A 519 -12.66 13.75 -4.43
C ALA A 519 -11.24 13.26 -4.79
N THR A 520 -11.07 11.97 -5.05
CA THR A 520 -9.81 11.36 -5.49
C THR A 520 -9.34 11.92 -6.82
N THR A 521 -10.28 12.19 -7.74
CA THR A 521 -10.02 12.86 -9.02
C THR A 521 -9.41 14.24 -8.80
N GLY A 522 -9.87 15.00 -7.80
CA GLY A 522 -9.30 16.30 -7.45
C GLY A 522 -7.81 16.21 -7.07
N PHE A 523 -7.43 15.21 -6.27
CA PHE A 523 -6.02 14.98 -5.93
C PHE A 523 -5.20 14.48 -7.13
N ALA A 524 -5.79 13.62 -7.99
CA ALA A 524 -5.14 13.19 -9.22
C ALA A 524 -4.92 14.36 -10.21
N ALA A 525 -5.88 15.30 -10.28
CA ALA A 525 -5.76 16.53 -11.06
C ALA A 525 -4.65 17.44 -10.51
N LEU A 526 -4.55 17.57 -9.17
CA LEU A 526 -3.43 18.29 -8.55
C LEU A 526 -2.08 17.65 -8.91
N ALA A 527 -1.97 16.32 -8.83
CA ALA A 527 -0.76 15.62 -9.26
C ALA A 527 -0.44 15.89 -10.75
N TRP A 528 -1.46 15.85 -11.62
CA TRP A 528 -1.31 16.16 -13.04
C TRP A 528 -0.76 17.56 -13.28
N VAL A 529 -1.35 18.59 -12.63
CA VAL A 529 -0.87 19.98 -12.71
C VAL A 529 0.59 20.07 -12.26
N LEU A 530 0.94 19.49 -11.12
CA LEU A 530 2.31 19.52 -10.59
C LEU A 530 3.32 18.86 -11.54
N VAL A 531 2.93 17.74 -12.17
CA VAL A 531 3.78 17.02 -13.13
C VAL A 531 4.05 17.85 -14.38
N LEU A 532 3.11 18.67 -14.85
CA LEU A 532 3.33 19.53 -16.03
C LEU A 532 4.47 20.53 -15.81
N PHE A 533 4.58 21.08 -14.60
CA PHE A 533 5.66 21.99 -14.22
C PHE A 533 6.99 21.30 -13.91
N TRP A 534 7.01 19.96 -13.89
CA TRP A 534 8.21 19.21 -13.58
C TRP A 534 9.16 19.16 -14.79
N LYS A 535 10.38 19.69 -14.59
CA LYS A 535 11.39 19.82 -15.65
C LYS A 535 12.22 18.56 -15.75
N GLU A 536 12.45 18.11 -16.98
CA GLU A 536 13.30 16.95 -17.25
C GLU A 536 14.77 17.29 -17.01
N VAL A 537 15.42 16.51 -16.16
CA VAL A 537 16.88 16.43 -16.03
C VAL A 537 17.37 15.29 -16.94
N PRO A 538 18.33 15.52 -17.85
CA PRO A 538 18.85 14.46 -18.72
C PRO A 538 19.33 13.24 -17.93
N LEU A 539 19.01 12.03 -18.42
CA LEU A 539 19.44 10.79 -17.78
C LEU A 539 20.97 10.66 -17.82
N ARG A 540 21.55 10.19 -16.70
CA ARG A 540 22.99 9.89 -16.63
C ARG A 540 23.34 8.70 -17.53
N ALA A 541 24.41 8.83 -18.32
CA ALA A 541 24.89 7.79 -19.22
C ALA A 541 25.59 6.61 -18.50
N ALA A 542 26.09 6.83 -17.27
CA ALA A 542 26.80 5.83 -16.48
C ALA A 542 26.01 5.36 -15.24
N GLY A 543 26.12 4.08 -14.89
CA GLY A 543 25.52 3.53 -13.67
C GLY A 543 26.10 4.17 -12.39
N GLY A 544 25.31 4.27 -11.32
CA GLY A 544 25.66 5.04 -10.11
C GLY A 544 27.00 4.69 -9.44
N ILE A 545 27.50 3.46 -9.63
CA ILE A 545 28.82 3.03 -9.12
C ILE A 545 29.98 3.53 -10.02
N ALA A 546 29.76 3.61 -11.34
CA ALA A 546 30.74 4.15 -12.27
C ALA A 546 30.81 5.69 -12.20
N ALA A 547 29.66 6.36 -12.12
CA ALA A 547 29.61 7.82 -11.98
C ALA A 547 30.24 8.30 -10.65
N ALA A 548 30.07 7.56 -9.55
CA ALA A 548 30.69 7.89 -8.27
C ALA A 548 32.21 7.68 -8.25
N ARG A 549 32.77 6.94 -9.22
CA ARG A 549 34.24 6.81 -9.41
C ARG A 549 34.80 7.94 -10.26
N ASP A 550 34.01 8.50 -11.18
CA ASP A 550 34.42 9.63 -12.03
C ASP A 550 34.25 10.99 -11.32
N GLU A 551 33.41 11.07 -10.27
CA GLU A 551 33.22 12.27 -9.43
C GLU A 551 34.26 12.39 -8.29
N GLN A 552 35.15 11.40 -8.12
CA GLN A 552 36.31 11.45 -7.21
C GLN A 552 37.57 11.84 -7.98
#